data_AF-A0A3A8YG58-F1
#
_entry.id   AF-A0A3A8YG58-F1
#
_cell.length_a   1.000
_cell.length_b   1.000
_cell.length_c   1.000
_cell.angle_alpha   90.00
_cell.angle_beta   90.00
_cell.angle_gamma   90.00
#
_symmetry.space_group_name_H-M   'P 1'
#
loop_
_entity.id
_entity.type
_entity.pdbx_description
1 polymer ?
#
loop_
_entity_poly.entity_id
_entity_poly.type
_entity_poly.pdbx_seq_one_letter_code
_entity_poly.pdbx_strand_id
1 'polypeptide(L)' 'MSKPNGTTGKMKPFRALELLNALIDHMIKLEGGHANRVIPTLLNVGFTTEELVEDFCFPAGDVEDALSREGNCDG' A
#
# COMPACT_ATOMS: atom_id res chain seq x y z
N MET A 1 -34.84 -10.75 -11.09
CA MET A 1 -33.50 -10.28 -11.50
C MET A 1 -33.30 -8.89 -10.93
N SER A 2 -32.56 -8.77 -9.83
CA SER A 2 -32.22 -7.46 -9.24
C SER A 2 -31.14 -6.81 -10.10
N LYS A 3 -31.44 -5.66 -10.69
CA LYS A 3 -30.44 -4.84 -11.39
C LYS A 3 -29.38 -4.41 -10.36
N PRO A 4 -28.06 -4.61 -10.61
CA PRO A 4 -27.08 -3.94 -9.80
C PRO A 4 -27.29 -2.44 -9.99
N ASN A 5 -27.50 -1.73 -8.89
CA ASN A 5 -27.74 -0.30 -8.88
C ASN A 5 -26.43 0.38 -9.28
N GLY A 6 -26.22 0.50 -10.60
CA GLY A 6 -25.03 1.06 -11.23
C GLY A 6 -24.98 2.58 -11.11
N THR A 7 -25.12 3.09 -9.89
CA THR A 7 -24.56 4.38 -9.56
C THR A 7 -23.23 4.07 -8.91
N THR A 8 -22.22 3.77 -9.74
CA THR A 8 -20.82 3.91 -9.36
C THR A 8 -20.65 5.37 -8.97
N GLY A 9 -20.93 5.70 -7.70
CA GLY A 9 -20.67 7.00 -7.15
C GLY A 9 -19.18 7.19 -7.33
N LYS A 10 -18.78 8.00 -8.32
CA LYS A 10 -17.39 8.27 -8.65
C LYS A 10 -16.75 8.80 -7.38
N MET A 11 -16.07 7.92 -6.66
CA MET A 11 -15.35 8.29 -5.47
C MET A 11 -14.35 9.35 -5.90
N LYS A 12 -14.38 10.51 -5.23
CA LYS A 12 -13.47 11.59 -5.58
C LYS A 12 -12.03 11.07 -5.43
N PRO A 13 -11.10 11.36 -6.35
CA PRO A 13 -9.73 10.86 -6.29
C PRO A 13 -9.06 11.16 -4.95
N PHE A 14 -9.27 12.38 -4.43
CA PHE A 14 -8.77 12.77 -3.12
C PHE A 14 -9.31 11.89 -1.99
N ARG A 15 -10.59 11.52 -2.05
CA ARG A 15 -11.21 10.64 -1.05
C ARG A 15 -10.65 9.22 -1.14
N ALA A 16 -10.33 8.75 -2.35
CA ALA A 16 -9.72 7.44 -2.56
C ALA A 16 -8.32 7.40 -1.95
N LEU A 17 -7.52 8.44 -2.17
CA LEU A 17 -6.19 8.58 -1.57
C LEU A 17 -6.24 8.61 -0.04
N GLU A 18 -7.18 9.37 0.55
CA GLU A 18 -7.39 9.38 2.00
C GLU A 18 -7.70 7.98 2.57
N LEU A 19 -8.55 7.19 1.88
CA LEU A 19 -8.87 5.84 2.32
C LEU A 19 -7.69 4.87 2.15
N LEU A 20 -6.92 5.00 1.07
CA LEU A 20 -5.71 4.20 0.87
C LEU A 20 -4.69 4.47 1.97
N ASN A 21 -4.43 5.74 2.29
CA ASN A 21 -3.56 6.12 3.40
C ASN A 21 -4.06 5.55 4.74
N ALA A 22 -5.36 5.67 5.03
CA ALA A 22 -5.94 5.12 6.25
C ALA A 22 -5.85 3.59 6.32
N LEU A 23 -5.98 2.90 5.19
CA LEU A 23 -5.87 1.45 5.09
C LEU A 23 -4.43 0.99 5.29
N ILE A 24 -3.47 1.68 4.67
CA ILE A 24 -2.04 1.44 4.87
C ILE A 24 -1.67 1.64 6.33
N ASP A 25 -2.07 2.76 6.95
CA ASP A 25 -1.86 3.02 8.38
C ASP A 25 -2.44 1.92 9.26
N HIS A 26 -3.61 1.40 8.90
CA HIS A 26 -4.23 0.29 9.62
C HIS A 26 -3.42 -1.00 9.47
N MET A 27 -2.91 -1.31 8.28
CA MET A 27 -2.02 -2.46 8.06
C MET A 27 -0.74 -2.33 8.89
N ILE A 28 -0.14 -1.14 8.93
CA ILE A 28 1.06 -0.88 9.74
C ILE A 28 0.77 -1.11 11.22
N LYS A 29 -0.38 -0.66 11.71
CA LYS A 29 -0.81 -0.90 13.10
C LYS A 29 -1.00 -2.39 13.40
N LEU A 30 -1.56 -3.17 12.47
CA LEU A 30 -1.71 -4.61 12.62
C LEU A 30 -0.36 -5.34 12.70
N GLU A 31 0.64 -4.87 11.95
CA GLU A 31 2.02 -5.37 11.99
C GLU A 31 2.82 -4.84 13.19
N GLY A 32 2.17 -4.24 14.20
CA GLY A 32 2.82 -3.74 15.41
C GLY A 32 3.57 -2.42 15.22
N GLY A 33 3.24 -1.65 14.18
CA GLY A 33 3.90 -0.39 13.84
C GLY A 33 5.09 -0.53 12.89
N HIS A 34 5.34 -1.74 12.38
CA HIS A 34 6.47 -2.02 11.50
C HIS A 34 6.10 -1.81 10.03
N ALA A 35 6.27 -0.59 9.55
CA ALA A 35 5.98 -0.21 8.16
C ALA A 35 6.71 -1.09 7.13
N ASN A 36 7.96 -1.48 7.43
CA ASN A 36 8.76 -2.37 6.57
C ASN A 36 8.15 -3.76 6.32
N ARG A 37 7.22 -4.24 7.15
CA ARG A 37 6.50 -5.50 6.94
C ARG A 37 5.32 -5.37 5.98
N VAL A 38 4.79 -4.15 5.86
CA VAL A 38 3.66 -3.83 5.00
C VAL A 38 4.13 -3.56 3.57
N ILE A 39 5.33 -3.01 3.40
CA ILE A 39 5.90 -2.65 2.08
C ILE A 39 5.88 -3.83 1.08
N PRO A 40 6.34 -5.05 1.40
CA PRO A 40 6.27 -6.18 0.45
C PRO A 40 4.83 -6.50 0.02
N THR A 41 3.87 -6.35 0.94
CA THR A 41 2.45 -6.57 0.62
C THR A 41 1.92 -5.50 -0.34
N LEU A 42 2.32 -4.24 -0.16
CA LEU A 42 1.93 -3.15 -1.05
C LEU A 42 2.53 -3.32 -2.46
N LEU A 43 3.80 -3.70 -2.55
CA LEU A 43 4.45 -4.01 -3.82
C LEU A 43 3.73 -5.16 -4.55
N ASN A 44 3.36 -6.23 -3.84
CA ASN A 44 2.63 -7.36 -4.41
C ASN A 44 1.19 -6.99 -4.85
N VAL A 45 0.57 -6.01 -4.20
CA VAL A 45 -0.74 -5.47 -4.62
C VAL A 45 -0.62 -4.63 -5.90
N GLY A 46 0.58 -4.15 -6.24
CA GLY A 46 0.89 -3.44 -7.47
C GLY A 46 1.30 -1.98 -7.30
N PHE A 47 1.57 -1.53 -6.06
CA PHE A 47 2.18 -0.22 -5.84
C PHE A 47 3.63 -0.23 -6.34
N THR A 48 4.08 0.87 -6.94
CA THR A 48 5.50 1.02 -7.27
C THR A 48 6.29 1.57 -6.09
N THR A 49 7.60 1.35 -6.11
CA THR A 49 8.52 1.91 -5.11
C THR A 49 8.50 3.44 -5.11
N GLU A 50 8.33 4.03 -6.29
CA GLU A 50 8.21 5.48 -6.48
C GLU A 50 6.92 6.00 -5.84
N GLU A 51 5.78 5.36 -6.11
CA GLU A 51 4.49 5.73 -5.49
C GLU A 51 4.59 5.65 -3.96
N LEU A 52 5.19 4.58 -3.42
CA LEU A 52 5.32 4.43 -1.97
C LEU A 52 6.12 5.58 -1.33
N VAL A 53 7.19 6.05 -1.98
CA VAL A 53 8.03 7.13 -1.46
C VAL A 53 7.42 8.51 -1.72
N GLU A 54 6.95 8.76 -2.95
CA GLU A 54 6.50 10.09 -3.39
C GLU A 54 5.06 10.40 -2.98
N ASP A 55 4.13 9.44 -3.12
CA ASP A 55 2.70 9.65 -2.88
C ASP A 55 2.26 9.18 -1.49
N PHE A 56 2.90 8.15 -0.94
CA PHE A 56 2.56 7.55 0.35
C PHE A 56 3.57 7.86 1.47
N CYS A 57 4.60 8.67 1.19
CA CYS A 57 5.59 9.16 2.15
C CYS A 57 6.32 8.07 2.96
N PHE A 58 6.50 6.87 2.38
CA PHE A 58 7.32 5.85 3.01
C PHE A 58 8.80 6.29 3.01
N PRO A 59 9.57 5.98 4.08
CA PRO A 59 11.00 6.20 4.06
C PRO A 59 11.66 5.38 2.95
N ALA A 60 12.42 6.03 2.06
CA ALA A 60 13.10 5.35 0.96
C ALA A 60 13.98 4.18 1.45
N GLY A 61 14.66 4.35 2.58
CA GLY A 61 15.46 3.28 3.19
C GLY A 61 14.65 2.07 3.65
N ASP A 62 13.40 2.25 4.09
CA ASP A 62 12.52 1.13 4.45
C ASP A 62 12.03 0.38 3.20
N VAL A 63 11.83 1.11 2.09
CA VAL A 63 11.46 0.52 0.80
C VAL A 63 12.62 -0.26 0.20
N GLU A 64 13.85 0.28 0.25
CA GLU A 64 15.06 -0.40 -0.18
C GLU A 64 15.39 -1.65 0.66
N ASP A 65 15.20 -1.59 1.98
CA ASP A 65 15.37 -2.75 2.87
C ASP A 65 14.36 -3.85 2.54
N ALA A 66 13.10 -3.50 2.30
CA ALA A 66 12.05 -4.44 1.93
C ALA A 66 12.36 -5.17 0.60
N LEU A 67 12.83 -4.44 -0.42
CA LEU A 67 13.26 -5.01 -1.71
C LEU A 67 14.48 -5.93 -1.56
N SER A 68 15.44 -5.51 -0.73
CA SER A 68 16.65 -6.30 -0.48
C SER A 68 16.33 -7.62 0.25
N ARG A 69 15.26 -7.65 1.05
CA ARG A 69 14.80 -8.85 1.76
C ARG A 69 14.07 -9.86 0.85
N GLU A 70 13.38 -9.41 -0.19
CA GLU A 70 12.75 -10.31 -1.18
C GLU A 70 13.77 -10.99 -2.10
N GLY A 71 14.95 -10.40 -2.29
CA GLY A 71 16.04 -10.97 -3.10
C GLY A 71 16.85 -12.10 -2.44
N ASN A 72 16.61 -12.45 -1.18
CA ASN A 72 17.48 -13.36 -0.41
C ASN A 72 16.90 -14.76 -0.17
N CYS A 73 16.07 -15.27 -1.09
CA CYS A 73 15.67 -16.68 -1.12
C CYS A 73 16.47 -17.47 -2.17
N ASP A 74 17.79 -17.53 -2.03
CA ASP A 74 18.61 -18.59 -2.66
C ASP A 74 19.83 -18.85 -1.75
N GLY A 75 19.71 -19.87 -0.90
CA GLY A 75 20.73 -20.30 0.06
C GLY A 75 20.31 -21.55 0.81
#